data_AF-A0A852LP74-F1
#
_entry.id   AF-A0A852LP74-F1
#
_cell.length_a   1.000
_cell.length_b   1.000
_cell.length_c   1.000
_cell.angle_alpha   90.00
_cell.angle_beta   90.00
_cell.angle_gamma   90.00
#
_symmetry.space_group_name_H-M   'P 1'
#
loop_
_entity.id
_entity.type
_entity.pdbx_description
1 polymer ?
#
loop_
_entity_poly.entity_id
_entity_poly.type
_entity_poly.pdbx_seq_one_letter_code
_entity_poly.pdbx_strand_id
1 'polypeptide(L)'
;SSSLFAGVDLLIAVGSIIMVLGFLGCCGAIKESRCMLLLFFIGLLLILILQITGGILGAVYRSQIETSLNLTLMESVNLLQSSTEGSKKFQEEFQKFEQMNHCCGLVNGPADWGKNFNTGFGSNKICACEPEDLPKDLCISYLNRYIYK
;
A
#
# COMPACT_ATOMS: atom_id res chain seq x y z
N SER A 1 -11.43 10.23 1.82
CA SER A 1 -12.02 9.21 2.73
C SER A 1 -12.57 7.99 2.01
N SER A 2 -13.12 8.09 0.80
CA SER A 2 -13.72 6.97 0.04
C SER A 2 -12.70 5.97 -0.54
N SER A 3 -11.49 6.41 -0.89
CA SER A 3 -10.47 5.57 -1.53
C SER A 3 -9.83 4.51 -0.61
N LEU A 4 -9.67 4.79 0.69
CA LEU A 4 -9.11 3.83 1.65
C LEU A 4 -10.08 2.69 1.98
N PHE A 5 -11.39 2.96 2.03
CA PHE A 5 -12.39 1.91 2.26
C PHE A 5 -12.42 0.89 1.11
N ALA A 6 -12.28 1.35 -0.14
CA ALA A 6 -12.25 0.45 -1.30
C ALA A 6 -11.10 -0.58 -1.24
N GLY A 7 -9.92 -0.18 -0.74
CA GLY A 7 -8.79 -1.09 -0.56
C GLY A 7 -9.04 -2.14 0.53
N VAL A 8 -9.58 -1.72 1.68
CA VAL A 8 -9.91 -2.62 2.79
C VAL A 8 -10.98 -3.63 2.39
N ASP A 9 -12.05 -3.17 1.74
CA ASP A 9 -13.16 -4.03 1.28
C ASP A 9 -12.66 -5.07 0.27
N LEU A 10 -11.74 -4.69 -0.62
CA LEU A 10 -11.10 -5.60 -1.56
C LEU A 10 -10.27 -6.67 -0.85
N LEU A 11 -9.47 -6.29 0.15
CA LEU A 11 -8.68 -7.24 0.94
C LEU A 11 -9.57 -8.25 1.69
N ILE A 12 -10.67 -7.78 2.27
CA ILE A 12 -11.65 -8.65 2.93
C ILE A 12 -12.28 -9.63 1.93
N ALA A 13 -12.71 -9.12 0.77
CA ALA A 13 -13.29 -9.95 -0.28
C ALA A 13 -12.30 -11.03 -0.76
N VAL A 14 -11.06 -10.65 -1.09
CA VAL A 14 -10.02 -11.59 -1.52
C VAL A 14 -9.72 -12.64 -0.44
N GLY A 15 -9.57 -12.22 0.81
CA GLY A 15 -9.35 -13.14 1.93
C GLY A 15 -10.47 -14.15 2.11
N SER A 16 -11.72 -13.71 1.98
CA SER A 16 -12.90 -14.58 2.07
C SER A 16 -12.93 -15.66 0.96
N ILE A 17 -12.59 -15.28 -0.28
CA ILE A 17 -12.54 -16.20 -1.42
C ILE A 17 -11.44 -17.24 -1.21
N ILE A 18 -10.26 -16.81 -0.77
CA ILE A 18 -9.14 -17.72 -0.49
C ILE A 18 -9.53 -18.72 0.61
N MET A 19 -10.18 -18.27 1.68
CA MET A 19 -10.64 -19.15 2.76
C MET A 19 -11.63 -20.21 2.26
N VAL A 20 -12.61 -19.81 1.46
CA VAL A 20 -13.61 -20.73 0.90
C VAL A 20 -12.96 -21.75 -0.04
N LEU A 21 -12.09 -21.32 -0.95
CA LEU A 21 -11.39 -22.23 -1.85
C LEU A 21 -10.45 -23.18 -1.10
N GLY A 22 -9.74 -22.68 -0.09
CA GLY A 22 -8.90 -23.50 0.78
C GLY A 22 -9.71 -24.58 1.53
N PHE A 23 -10.89 -24.21 2.05
CA PHE A 23 -11.79 -25.15 2.70
C PHE A 23 -12.30 -26.23 1.71
N LEU A 24 -12.74 -25.83 0.51
CA LEU A 24 -13.22 -26.76 -0.51
C LEU A 24 -12.11 -27.72 -0.96
N GLY A 25 -10.89 -27.23 -1.15
CA GLY A 25 -9.73 -28.04 -1.50
C GLY A 25 -9.36 -29.03 -0.39
N CYS A 26 -9.18 -28.53 0.84
CA CYS A 26 -8.78 -29.35 1.98
C CYS A 26 -9.84 -30.39 2.36
N CYS A 27 -11.08 -29.98 2.58
CA CYS A 27 -12.16 -30.90 2.92
C CYS A 27 -12.55 -31.81 1.75
N GLY A 28 -12.47 -31.33 0.50
CA GLY A 28 -12.73 -32.13 -0.69
C GLY A 28 -11.75 -33.29 -0.84
N ALA A 29 -10.46 -33.05 -0.57
CA ALA A 29 -9.44 -34.09 -0.56
C ALA A 29 -9.63 -35.09 0.59
N ILE A 30 -9.82 -34.61 1.82
CA ILE A 30 -10.00 -35.48 3.01
C ILE A 30 -11.25 -36.36 2.89
N LYS A 31 -12.35 -35.80 2.39
CA LYS A 31 -13.63 -36.53 2.24
C LYS A 31 -13.72 -37.33 0.94
N GLU A 32 -12.66 -37.34 0.12
CA GLU A 32 -12.65 -37.93 -1.23
C GLU A 32 -13.86 -37.48 -2.10
N SER A 33 -14.33 -36.26 -1.85
CA SER A 33 -15.56 -35.74 -2.45
C SER A 33 -15.25 -35.09 -3.78
N ARG A 34 -15.53 -35.81 -4.86
CA ARG A 34 -15.33 -35.31 -6.23
C ARG A 34 -16.08 -34.01 -6.51
N CYS A 35 -17.27 -33.82 -5.94
CA CYS A 35 -18.06 -32.60 -6.12
C CYS A 35 -17.34 -31.38 -5.51
N MET A 36 -16.79 -31.50 -4.30
CA MET A 36 -16.04 -30.41 -3.65
C MET A 36 -14.75 -30.08 -4.40
N LEU A 37 -14.03 -31.10 -4.87
CA LEU A 37 -12.82 -30.93 -5.68
C LEU A 37 -13.11 -30.29 -7.05
N LEU A 38 -14.23 -30.64 -7.69
CA LEU A 38 -14.67 -30.00 -8.93
C LEU A 38 -15.00 -28.52 -8.72
N LEU A 39 -15.72 -28.17 -7.64
CA LEU A 39 -16.01 -26.78 -7.30
C LEU A 39 -14.73 -25.97 -7.05
N PHE A 40 -13.76 -26.56 -6.34
CA PHE A 40 -12.45 -25.96 -6.16
C PHE A 40 -11.74 -25.71 -7.50
N PHE A 41 -11.70 -26.70 -8.39
CA PHE A 41 -11.06 -26.57 -9.70
C PHE A 41 -11.74 -25.52 -10.59
N ILE A 42 -13.08 -25.51 -10.64
CA ILE A 42 -13.85 -24.50 -11.38
C ILE A 42 -13.57 -23.10 -10.81
N GLY A 43 -13.54 -22.95 -9.48
CA GLY A 43 -13.20 -21.69 -8.83
C GLY A 43 -11.81 -21.18 -9.21
N LEU A 44 -10.81 -22.06 -9.20
CA LEU A 44 -9.45 -21.72 -9.65
C LEU A 44 -9.39 -21.33 -11.13
N LEU A 45 -10.12 -22.04 -12.01
CA LEU A 45 -10.19 -21.70 -13.42
C LEU A 45 -10.82 -20.32 -13.65
N LEU A 46 -11.89 -19.99 -12.92
CA LEU A 46 -12.51 -18.67 -13.01
C LEU A 46 -11.56 -17.56 -12.54
N ILE A 47 -10.82 -17.78 -11.45
CA ILE A 47 -9.79 -16.84 -10.99
C ILE A 47 -8.71 -16.67 -12.05
N LEU A 48 -8.26 -17.75 -12.68
CA LEU A 48 -7.26 -17.68 -13.74
C LEU A 48 -7.76 -16.82 -14.92
N ILE A 49 -8.99 -17.05 -15.38
CA ILE A 49 -9.59 -16.25 -16.46
C ILE A 49 -9.67 -14.77 -16.07
N LEU A 50 -10.10 -14.48 -14.84
CA LEU A 50 -10.15 -13.11 -14.32
C LEU A 50 -8.76 -12.47 -14.24
N GLN A 51 -7.73 -13.22 -13.81
CA GLN A 51 -6.37 -12.73 -13.70
C GLN A 51 -5.77 -12.42 -15.07
N ILE A 52 -5.99 -13.28 -16.07
CA ILE A 52 -5.55 -13.05 -17.45
C ILE A 52 -6.27 -11.83 -18.04
N THR A 53 -7.60 -11.76 -17.87
CA THR A 53 -8.40 -10.62 -18.34
C THR A 53 -7.94 -9.32 -17.69
N GLY A 54 -7.77 -9.32 -16.36
CA GLY A 54 -7.28 -8.17 -15.61
C GLY A 54 -5.86 -7.77 -16.01
N GLY A 55 -4.97 -8.73 -16.28
CA GLY A 55 -3.62 -8.47 -16.78
C GLY A 55 -3.62 -7.81 -18.15
N ILE A 56 -4.44 -8.30 -19.09
CA ILE A 56 -4.59 -7.73 -20.42
C ILE A 56 -5.17 -6.31 -20.33
N LEU A 57 -6.27 -6.13 -19.59
CA LEU A 57 -6.89 -4.81 -19.40
C LEU A 57 -5.91 -3.83 -18.72
N GLY A 58 -5.17 -4.27 -17.70
CA GLY A 58 -4.16 -3.47 -17.02
C GLY A 58 -3.03 -3.03 -17.95
N ALA A 59 -2.59 -3.91 -18.86
CA ALA A 59 -1.60 -3.58 -19.87
C ALA A 59 -2.13 -2.57 -20.91
N VAL A 60 -3.36 -2.78 -21.40
CA VAL A 60 -4.00 -1.90 -22.40
C VAL A 60 -4.30 -0.52 -21.82
N TYR A 61 -4.78 -0.45 -20.58
CA TYR A 61 -5.18 0.80 -19.91
C TYR A 61 -4.07 1.42 -19.06
N ARG A 62 -2.81 0.98 -19.22
CA ARG A 62 -1.68 1.41 -18.40
C ARG A 62 -1.57 2.93 -18.28
N SER A 63 -1.67 3.67 -19.38
CA SER A 63 -1.54 5.14 -19.36
C SER A 63 -2.65 5.84 -18.57
N GLN A 64 -3.87 5.33 -18.65
CA GLN A 64 -5.01 5.85 -17.88
C GLN A 64 -4.85 5.55 -16.40
N ILE A 65 -4.36 4.35 -16.07
CA ILE A 65 -4.04 3.94 -14.71
C ILE A 65 -2.93 4.83 -14.13
N GLU A 66 -1.82 5.05 -14.86
CA GLU A 66 -0.73 5.94 -14.43
C GLU A 66 -1.22 7.37 -14.17
N THR A 67 -2.09 7.90 -15.03
CA THR A 67 -2.69 9.23 -14.83
C THR A 67 -3.54 9.28 -13.56
N SER A 68 -4.39 8.27 -13.35
CA SER A 68 -5.28 8.18 -12.19
C SER A 68 -4.51 7.98 -10.88
N LEU A 69 -3.45 7.17 -10.93
CA LEU A 69 -2.51 6.98 -9.83
C LEU A 69 -1.80 8.29 -9.49
N ASN A 70 -1.26 9.00 -10.48
CA ASN A 70 -0.59 10.28 -10.26
C ASN A 70 -1.52 11.31 -9.58
N LEU A 71 -2.79 11.39 -9.99
CA LEU A 71 -3.77 12.26 -9.32
C LEU A 71 -3.99 11.88 -7.85
N THR A 72 -4.10 10.58 -7.57
CA THR A 72 -4.29 10.07 -6.20
C THR A 72 -3.04 10.29 -5.32
N LEU A 73 -1.85 10.11 -5.91
CA LEU A 73 -0.59 10.41 -5.25
C LEU A 73 -0.46 11.90 -4.95
N MET A 74 -0.82 12.77 -5.89
CA MET A 74 -0.82 14.22 -5.66
C MET A 74 -1.83 14.64 -4.58
N GLU A 75 -3.03 14.04 -4.54
CA GLU A 75 -3.97 14.27 -3.43
C GLU A 75 -3.36 13.87 -2.08
N SER A 76 -2.63 12.75 -2.04
CA SER A 76 -1.94 12.29 -0.83
C SER A 76 -0.81 13.25 -0.42
N VAL A 77 -0.03 13.76 -1.38
CA VAL A 77 0.98 14.81 -1.13
C VAL A 77 0.31 16.09 -0.59
N ASN A 78 -0.85 16.49 -1.12
CA ASN A 78 -1.59 17.63 -0.58
C ASN A 78 -2.03 17.38 0.88
N LEU A 79 -2.39 16.15 1.25
CA LEU A 79 -2.66 15.79 2.64
C LEU A 79 -1.40 15.89 3.51
N LEU A 80 -0.22 15.53 3.00
CA LEU A 80 1.05 15.72 3.73
C LEU A 80 1.39 17.19 3.97
N GLN A 81 1.05 18.08 3.03
CA GLN A 81 1.31 19.52 3.13
C GLN A 81 0.21 20.31 3.86
N SER A 82 -0.97 19.72 4.02
CA SER A 82 -2.11 20.35 4.67
C SER A 82 -1.86 20.62 6.15
N SER A 83 -2.43 21.71 6.66
CA SER A 83 -2.37 22.10 8.09
C SER A 83 -3.69 21.84 8.83
N THR A 84 -4.64 21.15 8.21
CA THR A 84 -5.95 20.83 8.80
C THR A 84 -5.83 19.73 9.85
N GLU A 85 -6.63 19.76 10.92
CA GLU A 85 -6.60 18.68 11.94
C GLU A 85 -6.92 17.30 11.35
N GLY A 86 -7.79 17.24 10.34
CA GLY A 86 -8.11 16.01 9.64
C GLY A 86 -6.93 15.36 8.89
N SER A 87 -5.90 16.12 8.51
CA SER A 87 -4.72 15.56 7.84
C SER A 87 -3.66 15.05 8.81
N LYS A 88 -3.67 15.47 10.09
CA LYS A 88 -2.69 15.04 11.10
C LYS A 88 -2.67 13.53 11.30
N LYS A 89 -3.85 12.90 11.38
CA LYS A 89 -3.95 11.44 11.52
C LYS A 89 -3.28 10.70 10.36
N PHE A 90 -3.53 11.17 9.13
CA PHE A 90 -2.88 10.60 7.94
C PHE A 90 -1.36 10.82 7.98
N GLN A 91 -0.91 12.03 8.34
CA GLN A 91 0.51 12.36 8.45
C GLN A 91 1.24 11.49 9.49
N GLU A 92 0.62 11.24 10.65
CA GLU A 92 1.17 10.34 11.68
C GLU A 92 1.28 8.89 11.22
N GLU A 93 0.22 8.36 10.57
CA GLU A 93 0.23 7.00 10.01
C GLU A 93 1.26 6.87 8.88
N PHE A 94 1.37 7.89 8.03
CA PHE A 94 2.34 7.93 6.94
C PHE A 94 3.78 8.03 7.45
N GLN A 95 4.05 8.82 8.50
CA GLN A 95 5.37 8.88 9.12
C GLN A 95 5.78 7.52 9.71
N LYS A 96 4.84 6.78 10.33
CA LYS A 96 5.13 5.40 10.78
C LYS A 96 5.45 4.47 9.63
N PHE A 97 4.71 4.60 8.51
CA PHE A 97 4.97 3.85 7.30
C PHE A 97 6.37 4.14 6.73
N GLU A 98 6.77 5.41 6.65
CA GLU A 98 8.12 5.83 6.24
C GLU A 98 9.20 5.23 7.13
N GLN A 99 9.01 5.28 8.45
CA GLN A 99 9.96 4.71 9.43
C GLN A 99 10.08 3.19 9.29
N MET A 100 8.95 2.50 9.12
CA MET A 100 8.93 1.04 8.97
C MET A 100 9.57 0.56 7.67
N ASN A 101 9.48 1.35 6.60
CA ASN A 101 10.02 1.00 5.28
C ASN A 101 11.35 1.70 4.97
N HIS A 102 11.89 2.47 5.91
CA HIS A 102 13.13 3.24 5.75
C HIS A 102 13.16 4.10 4.47
N CYS A 103 12.07 4.81 4.20
CA CYS A 103 11.92 5.72 3.06
C CYS A 103 11.42 7.09 3.50
N CYS A 104 11.51 8.09 2.63
CA CYS A 104 11.01 9.44 2.89
C CYS A 104 10.28 10.03 1.70
N GLY A 105 9.04 10.50 1.90
CA GLY A 105 8.19 11.09 0.87
C GLY A 105 7.44 10.06 0.04
N LEU A 106 6.74 10.56 -0.99
CA LEU A 106 5.85 9.76 -1.83
C LEU A 106 6.17 9.87 -3.33
N VAL A 107 6.36 11.10 -3.83
CA VAL A 107 6.60 11.43 -5.23
C VAL A 107 7.93 12.18 -5.41
N ASN A 108 8.18 13.23 -4.62
CA ASN A 108 9.36 14.08 -4.71
C ASN A 108 10.27 13.96 -3.47
N GLY A 109 10.15 12.84 -2.74
CA GLY A 109 10.92 12.56 -1.55
C GLY A 109 10.59 13.53 -0.40
N PRO A 110 11.59 13.99 0.39
CA PRO A 110 11.35 14.86 1.56
C PRO A 110 10.64 16.18 1.24
N ALA A 111 10.67 16.63 -0.03
CA ALA A 111 9.98 17.84 -0.46
C ALA A 111 8.44 17.71 -0.39
N ASP A 112 7.90 16.49 -0.42
CA ASP A 112 6.45 16.26 -0.37
C ASP A 112 5.84 16.71 0.97
N TRP A 113 6.62 16.74 2.04
CA TRP A 113 6.19 17.25 3.35
C TRP A 113 6.06 18.78 3.39
N GLY A 114 6.65 19.49 2.43
CA GLY A 114 6.57 20.95 2.33
C GLY A 114 6.91 21.66 3.65
N LYS A 115 6.01 22.54 4.11
CA LYS A 115 6.18 23.29 5.36
C LYS A 115 6.12 22.39 6.60
N ASN A 116 5.45 21.26 6.50
CA ASN A 116 5.28 20.34 7.62
C ASN A 116 6.53 19.51 7.91
N PHE A 117 7.53 19.52 7.03
CA PHE A 117 8.78 18.75 7.18
C PHE A 117 9.52 19.00 8.51
N ASN A 118 9.39 20.20 9.09
CA ASN A 118 9.99 20.57 10.36
C ASN A 118 9.03 20.46 11.55
N THR A 119 7.74 20.25 11.30
CA THR A 119 6.72 20.03 12.33
C THR A 119 6.57 18.54 12.54
N GLY A 120 7.50 17.96 13.30
CA GLY A 120 7.38 16.55 13.70
C GLY A 120 6.13 16.30 14.53
N PHE A 121 5.65 15.07 14.53
CA PHE A 121 4.58 14.61 15.42
C PHE A 121 5.22 14.06 16.71
N GLY A 122 4.99 14.75 17.83
CA GLY A 122 5.60 14.39 19.12
C GLY A 122 7.11 14.64 19.15
N SER A 123 7.89 13.66 19.60
CA SER A 123 9.36 13.74 19.68
C SER A 123 10.08 13.34 18.38
N ASN A 124 9.37 12.73 17.42
CA ASN A 124 9.99 12.19 16.22
C ASN A 124 9.96 13.20 15.06
N LYS A 125 11.14 13.53 14.55
CA LYS A 125 11.28 14.33 13.33
C LYS A 125 10.85 13.48 12.11
N ILE A 126 10.21 14.13 11.15
CA ILE A 126 9.77 13.50 9.90
C ILE A 126 10.99 12.92 9.16
N CYS A 127 10.83 11.71 8.61
CA CYS A 127 11.88 10.97 7.91
C CYS A 127 13.20 10.77 8.69
N ALA A 128 13.22 10.94 10.02
CA ALA A 128 14.45 10.84 10.78
C ALA A 128 15.12 9.47 10.62
N CYS A 129 16.42 9.50 10.29
CA CYS A 129 17.26 8.31 10.16
C CYS A 129 18.30 8.34 11.28
N GLU A 130 18.24 7.39 12.20
CA GLU A 130 19.24 7.23 13.25
C GLU A 130 20.39 6.38 12.67
N PRO A 131 21.63 6.89 12.60
CA PRO A 131 22.75 6.19 11.97
C PRO A 131 23.29 4.99 12.77
N GLU A 132 22.75 4.73 13.96
CA GLU A 132 23.23 3.66 14.86
C GLU A 132 22.64 2.28 14.57
N ASP A 133 21.56 2.16 13.80
CA ASP A 133 20.85 0.88 13.59
C ASP A 133 20.76 0.39 12.12
N LEU A 134 21.41 1.07 11.16
CA LEU A 134 21.16 0.82 9.73
C LEU A 134 22.43 0.81 8.86
N PRO A 135 22.45 0.05 7.74
CA PRO A 135 23.47 0.21 6.71
C PRO A 135 23.63 1.68 6.30
N LYS A 136 24.87 2.17 6.23
CA LYS A 136 25.21 3.59 5.99
C LYS A 136 24.68 4.16 4.65
N ASP A 137 24.19 3.30 3.78
CA ASP A 137 23.64 3.58 2.45
C ASP A 137 22.16 3.97 2.43
N LEU A 138 21.42 3.83 3.55
CA LEU A 138 19.99 4.19 3.62
C LEU A 138 19.72 5.63 4.08
N CYS A 139 20.67 6.28 4.76
CA CYS A 139 20.51 7.66 5.20
C CYS A 139 21.22 8.66 4.28
N ILE A 140 20.55 9.78 3.96
CA ILE A 140 21.14 10.92 3.26
C ILE A 140 21.08 12.18 4.13
N SER A 141 22.02 13.10 3.92
CA SER A 141 21.96 14.43 4.54
C SER A 141 21.05 15.35 3.72
N TYR A 142 20.00 15.87 4.34
CA TYR A 142 19.07 16.82 3.76
C TYR A 142 18.77 17.93 4.76
N LEU A 143 18.95 19.20 4.37
CA LEU A 143 18.78 20.35 5.26
C LEU A 143 19.49 20.19 6.63
N ASN A 144 20.73 19.71 6.60
CA ASN A 144 21.58 19.54 7.79
C ASN A 144 21.05 18.52 8.82
N ARG A 145 20.19 17.58 8.40
CA ARG A 145 19.74 16.41 9.17
C ARG A 145 19.87 15.12 8.35
N TYR A 146 20.05 14.00 9.03
CA TYR A 146 20.01 12.68 8.39
C TYR A 146 18.57 12.21 8.25
N ILE A 147 18.19 11.87 7.02
CA ILE A 147 16.87 11.33 6.70
C ILE A 147 17.00 10.04 5.88
N TYR A 148 15.95 9.24 5.86
CA TYR A 148 15.85 8.15 4.90
C TYR A 148 15.92 8.67 3.46
N LYS A 149 16.57 7.89 2.60
CA LYS A 149 16.69 8.16 1.18
C LYS A 149 15.34 8.18 0.46
#